data_AF-A0A6V7BU48-F1
#
_entry.id   AF-A0A6V7BU48-F1
#
_cell.length_a   1.000
_cell.length_b   1.000
_cell.length_c   1.000
_cell.angle_alpha   90.00
_cell.angle_beta   90.00
_cell.angle_gamma   90.00
#
_symmetry.space_group_name_H-M   'P 1'
#
loop_
_entity.id
_entity.type
_entity.pdbx_description
1 polymer ?
#
loop_
_entity_poly.entity_id
_entity_poly.type
_entity_poly.pdbx_seq_one_letter_code
_entity_poly.pdbx_strand_id
1 'polypeptide(L)'
;MTRVTGAYAVIKTHDETVRAFVPAPLPPAAPVLDPAAYLERNRLAEVALARLTGMAGLVASSEWLIYSAVRQEALLTSQLEGTQATLTDVFDDEAGLAVTNADDVEEVTNYLQAFKFVREQLHAPTGLPISLRLLAEAHRILLAGVRGAHALPGSMRTSQNWIGGTRPGNAGFVPPPADRLAEVFGDWRLWRLLPNRHSAALWQSLH
;
A
#
# COMPACT_ATOMS: atom_id res chain seq x y z
N MET A 1 17.73 -11.59 22.90
CA MET A 1 17.41 -10.20 23.27
C MET A 1 16.02 -9.86 22.76
N THR A 2 15.19 -9.22 23.58
CA THR A 2 13.87 -8.73 23.15
C THR A 2 14.06 -7.58 22.16
N ARG A 3 13.45 -7.67 20.97
CA ARG A 3 13.51 -6.62 19.93
C ARG A 3 12.68 -5.41 20.36
N VAL A 4 13.25 -4.21 20.31
CA VAL A 4 12.51 -2.96 20.51
C VAL A 4 12.15 -2.43 19.12
N THR A 5 10.86 -2.39 18.82
CA THR A 5 10.34 -1.96 17.49
C THR A 5 9.97 -0.49 17.43
N GLY A 6 9.98 0.21 18.57
CA GLY A 6 9.58 1.60 18.70
C GLY A 6 9.34 1.97 20.16
N ALA A 7 8.76 3.15 20.37
CA ALA A 7 8.39 3.67 21.67
C ALA A 7 6.92 4.13 21.66
N TYR A 8 6.34 4.33 22.85
CA TYR A 8 5.00 4.93 22.96
C TYR A 8 5.11 6.38 23.40
N ALA A 9 4.48 7.29 22.67
CA ALA A 9 4.27 8.67 23.05
C ALA A 9 2.89 8.82 23.71
N VAL A 10 2.84 9.52 24.85
CA VAL A 10 1.56 9.86 25.48
C VAL A 10 1.03 11.13 24.82
N ILE A 11 -0.15 11.06 24.23
CA ILE A 11 -0.81 12.19 23.58
C ILE A 11 -2.19 12.43 24.19
N LYS A 12 -2.66 13.68 24.11
CA LYS A 12 -4.05 14.02 24.43
C LYS A 12 -4.83 14.21 23.13
N THR A 13 -5.92 13.48 22.97
CA THR A 13 -6.80 13.55 21.80
C THR A 13 -8.24 13.29 22.23
N HIS A 14 -9.21 14.05 21.71
CA HIS A 14 -10.63 13.89 22.05
C HIS A 14 -10.90 13.80 23.57
N ASP A 15 -10.22 14.64 24.35
CA ASP A 15 -10.24 14.68 25.82
C ASP A 15 -9.74 13.42 26.54
N GLU A 16 -9.13 12.49 25.81
CA GLU A 16 -8.52 11.27 26.34
C GLU A 16 -6.99 11.34 26.26
N THR A 17 -6.34 10.75 27.25
CA THR A 17 -4.89 10.51 27.24
C THR A 17 -4.63 9.10 26.75
N VAL A 18 -3.93 8.96 25.62
CA VAL A 18 -3.66 7.66 24.99
C VAL A 18 -2.19 7.48 24.67
N ARG A 19 -1.78 6.21 24.51
CA ARG A 19 -0.42 5.83 24.14
C ARG A 19 -0.36 5.55 22.64
N ALA A 20 0.18 6.49 21.87
CA ALA A 20 0.43 6.33 20.44
C ALA A 20 1.79 5.67 20.20
N PHE A 21 1.84 4.67 19.33
CA PHE A 21 3.08 3.96 19.00
C PHE A 21 3.87 4.73 17.93
N VAL A 22 5.13 5.02 18.22
CA VAL A 22 6.10 5.63 17.29
C VAL A 22 7.15 4.57 16.95
N PRO A 23 7.21 4.09 15.69
CA PRO A 23 8.15 3.05 15.30
C PRO A 23 9.59 3.57 15.36
N ALA A 24 10.53 2.68 15.62
CA ALA A 24 11.95 2.98 15.42
C ALA A 24 12.25 3.12 13.92
N PRO A 25 13.28 3.90 13.54
CA PRO A 25 13.69 4.07 12.15
C PRO A 25 14.00 2.75 11.43
N LEU A 26 13.77 2.73 10.11
CA LEU A 26 14.22 1.65 9.25
C LEU A 26 15.67 1.88 8.76
N PRO A 27 16.50 0.82 8.64
CA PRO A 27 16.21 -0.56 9.00
C PRO A 27 16.20 -0.82 10.51
N PRO A 28 15.52 -1.90 10.96
CA PRO A 28 15.66 -2.37 12.33
C PRO A 28 17.13 -2.66 12.64
N ALA A 29 17.71 -1.93 13.60
CA ALA A 29 19.13 -2.02 13.93
C ALA A 29 19.42 -2.74 15.27
N ALA A 30 18.41 -2.88 16.15
CA ALA A 30 18.60 -3.36 17.52
C ALA A 30 17.59 -4.47 17.92
N PRO A 31 17.85 -5.76 17.63
CA PRO A 31 18.96 -6.25 16.80
C PRO A 31 18.67 -6.05 15.31
N VAL A 32 19.70 -6.18 14.47
CA VAL A 32 19.55 -6.24 13.01
C VAL A 32 18.57 -7.38 12.64
N LEU A 33 17.92 -7.26 11.48
CA LEU A 33 17.08 -8.34 10.95
C LEU A 33 17.95 -9.58 10.65
N ASP A 34 17.61 -10.72 11.25
CA ASP A 34 18.32 -11.98 11.01
C ASP A 34 17.99 -12.50 9.60
N PRO A 35 18.96 -12.66 8.69
CA PRO A 35 18.72 -13.22 7.37
C PRO A 35 18.04 -14.58 7.42
N ALA A 36 18.31 -15.41 8.42
CA ALA A 36 17.69 -16.72 8.55
C ALA A 36 16.16 -16.64 8.70
N ALA A 37 15.62 -15.51 9.16
CA ALA A 37 14.18 -15.31 9.32
C ALA A 37 13.43 -15.16 7.98
N TYR A 38 14.11 -14.79 6.89
CA TYR A 38 13.48 -14.51 5.61
C TYR A 38 14.15 -15.14 4.38
N LEU A 39 15.43 -15.53 4.44
CA LEU A 39 16.20 -15.95 3.26
C LEU A 39 15.54 -17.09 2.49
N GLU A 40 15.11 -18.16 3.18
CA GLU A 40 14.49 -19.31 2.52
C GLU A 40 13.11 -18.97 1.94
N ARG A 41 12.30 -18.18 2.66
CA ARG A 41 11.00 -17.73 2.16
C ARG A 41 11.15 -16.82 0.94
N ASN A 42 12.15 -15.94 0.96
CA ASN A 42 12.48 -15.07 -0.18
C ASN A 42 12.94 -15.91 -1.37
N ARG A 43 13.82 -16.90 -1.17
CA ARG A 43 14.24 -17.81 -2.24
C ARG A 43 13.06 -18.54 -2.87
N LEU A 44 12.12 -19.04 -2.05
CA LEU A 44 10.91 -19.69 -2.56
C LEU A 44 10.02 -18.71 -3.35
N ALA A 45 9.88 -17.47 -2.88
CA ALA A 45 9.13 -16.42 -3.58
C ALA A 45 9.80 -16.05 -4.93
N GLU A 46 11.12 -15.91 -4.96
CA GLU A 46 11.90 -15.66 -6.17
C GLU A 46 11.72 -16.78 -7.19
N VAL A 47 11.76 -18.05 -6.76
CA VAL A 47 11.49 -19.21 -7.64
C VAL A 47 10.08 -19.18 -8.19
N ALA A 48 9.08 -18.83 -7.37
CA ALA A 48 7.69 -18.71 -7.82
C ALA A 48 7.53 -17.59 -8.86
N LEU A 49 8.16 -16.44 -8.64
CA LEU A 49 8.18 -15.32 -9.60
C LEU A 49 8.89 -15.72 -10.90
N ALA A 50 10.02 -16.41 -10.83
CA ALA A 50 10.73 -16.88 -12.03
C ALA A 50 9.87 -17.86 -12.85
N ARG A 51 9.13 -18.76 -12.19
CA ARG A 51 8.16 -19.66 -12.86
C ARG A 51 7.04 -18.87 -13.51
N LEU A 52 6.47 -17.88 -12.82
CA LEU A 52 5.44 -17.01 -13.38
C LEU A 52 5.95 -16.27 -14.62
N THR A 53 7.14 -15.68 -14.56
CA THR A 53 7.78 -15.01 -15.71
C THR A 53 7.99 -15.97 -16.88
N GLY A 54 8.45 -17.20 -16.62
CA GLY A 54 8.63 -18.22 -17.66
C GLY A 54 7.31 -18.67 -18.30
N MET A 55 6.23 -18.74 -17.53
CA MET A 55 4.90 -19.11 -18.02
C MET A 55 4.17 -17.97 -18.71
N ALA A 56 4.46 -16.71 -18.37
CA ALA A 56 3.81 -15.54 -18.96
C ALA A 56 4.02 -15.44 -20.49
N GLY A 57 5.08 -16.05 -21.04
CA GLY A 57 5.30 -16.16 -22.48
C GLY A 57 4.48 -17.26 -23.17
N LEU A 58 3.81 -18.14 -22.41
CA LEU A 58 3.04 -19.28 -22.93
C LEU A 58 1.54 -19.01 -23.02
N VAL A 59 1.04 -17.92 -22.42
CA VAL A 59 -0.37 -17.56 -22.48
C VAL A 59 -0.71 -16.89 -23.80
N ALA A 60 -1.91 -17.16 -24.31
CA ALA A 60 -2.38 -16.61 -25.59
C ALA A 60 -2.41 -15.07 -25.60
N SER A 61 -2.66 -14.46 -24.45
CA SER A 61 -2.49 -13.02 -24.23
C SER A 61 -2.11 -12.74 -22.79
N SER A 62 -0.88 -12.27 -22.59
CA SER A 62 -0.40 -11.78 -21.29
C SER A 62 -1.13 -10.51 -20.85
N GLU A 63 -1.60 -9.70 -21.80
CA GLU A 63 -2.37 -8.49 -21.53
C GLU A 63 -3.70 -8.81 -20.85
N TRP A 64 -4.48 -9.78 -21.37
CA TRP A 64 -5.75 -10.18 -20.76
C TRP A 64 -5.57 -10.86 -19.40
N LEU A 65 -4.49 -11.61 -19.21
CA LEU A 65 -4.14 -12.19 -17.91
C LEU A 65 -3.86 -11.10 -16.87
N ILE A 66 -3.04 -10.10 -17.22
CA ILE A 66 -2.72 -8.98 -16.33
C ILE A 66 -3.99 -8.14 -16.08
N TYR A 67 -4.79 -7.89 -17.11
CA TYR A 67 -6.04 -7.14 -17.04
C TYR A 67 -7.01 -7.73 -16.01
N SER A 68 -7.21 -9.05 -16.05
CA SER A 68 -8.11 -9.77 -15.13
C SER A 68 -7.53 -9.88 -13.72
N ALA A 69 -6.23 -10.20 -13.59
CA ALA A 69 -5.56 -10.31 -12.30
C ALA A 69 -5.58 -8.99 -11.52
N VAL A 70 -5.36 -7.85 -12.18
CA VAL A 70 -5.38 -6.53 -11.53
C VAL A 70 -6.79 -6.17 -11.05
N ARG A 71 -7.85 -6.52 -11.78
CA ARG A 71 -9.23 -6.31 -11.35
C ARG A 71 -9.62 -7.20 -10.19
N GLN A 72 -9.21 -8.46 -10.24
CA GLN A 72 -9.43 -9.37 -9.12
C GLN A 72 -8.73 -8.86 -7.86
N GLU A 73 -7.49 -8.36 -7.97
CA GLU A 73 -6.78 -7.74 -6.85
C GLU A 73 -7.50 -6.49 -6.32
N ALA A 74 -7.92 -5.59 -7.21
CA ALA A 74 -8.66 -4.38 -6.87
C ALA A 74 -9.97 -4.71 -6.13
N LEU A 75 -10.67 -5.76 -6.55
CA LEU A 75 -11.88 -6.24 -5.92
C LEU A 75 -11.59 -6.80 -4.51
N LEU A 76 -10.63 -7.72 -4.41
CA LEU A 76 -10.30 -8.41 -3.16
C LEU A 76 -9.77 -7.44 -2.11
N THR A 77 -8.93 -6.48 -2.49
CA THR A 77 -8.40 -5.48 -1.56
C THR A 77 -9.49 -4.52 -1.08
N SER A 78 -10.40 -4.09 -1.96
CA SER A 78 -11.52 -3.23 -1.57
C SER A 78 -12.50 -3.97 -0.64
N GLN A 79 -12.71 -5.28 -0.85
CA GLN A 79 -13.52 -6.11 0.05
C GLN A 79 -12.94 -6.19 1.47
N LEU A 80 -11.61 -6.14 1.64
CA LEU A 80 -11.00 -6.07 2.98
C LEU A 80 -11.37 -4.77 3.72
N GLU A 81 -11.59 -3.69 2.99
CA GLU A 81 -12.00 -2.37 3.51
C GLU A 81 -13.53 -2.24 3.66
N GLY A 82 -14.29 -3.28 3.26
CA GLY A 82 -15.74 -3.39 3.44
C GLY A 82 -16.59 -3.15 2.19
N THR A 83 -15.96 -2.87 1.05
CA THR A 83 -16.63 -2.69 -0.25
C THR A 83 -17.42 -3.96 -0.65
N GLN A 84 -18.68 -3.80 -1.09
CA GLN A 84 -19.54 -4.90 -1.53
C GLN A 84 -19.75 -4.85 -3.05
N ALA A 85 -18.72 -5.27 -3.79
CA ALA A 85 -18.78 -5.40 -5.25
C ALA A 85 -18.38 -6.82 -5.70
N THR A 86 -18.82 -7.18 -6.91
CA THR A 86 -18.39 -8.37 -7.64
C THR A 86 -17.61 -8.00 -8.89
N LEU A 87 -16.88 -8.97 -9.47
CA LEU A 87 -16.18 -8.74 -10.73
C LEU A 87 -17.15 -8.46 -11.89
N THR A 88 -18.36 -9.05 -11.84
CA THR A 88 -19.43 -8.78 -12.81
C THR A 88 -19.90 -7.34 -12.71
N ASP A 89 -20.11 -6.80 -11.50
CA ASP A 89 -20.52 -5.40 -11.33
C ASP A 89 -19.50 -4.44 -11.95
N VAL A 90 -18.21 -4.70 -11.76
CA VAL A 90 -17.13 -3.89 -12.36
C VAL A 90 -17.18 -3.96 -13.89
N PHE A 91 -17.41 -5.15 -14.46
CA PHE A 91 -17.51 -5.30 -15.92
C PHE A 91 -18.80 -4.68 -16.49
N ASP A 92 -19.91 -4.77 -15.76
CA ASP A 92 -21.19 -4.19 -16.17
C ASP A 92 -21.09 -2.65 -16.17
N ASP A 93 -20.47 -2.05 -15.16
CA ASP A 93 -20.19 -0.61 -15.12
C ASP A 93 -19.25 -0.17 -16.26
N GLU A 94 -18.17 -0.91 -16.53
CA GLU A 94 -17.27 -0.66 -17.67
C GLU A 94 -18.00 -0.73 -19.02
N ALA A 95 -19.04 -1.56 -19.13
CA ALA A 95 -19.88 -1.69 -20.32
C ALA A 95 -21.00 -0.62 -20.42
N GLY A 96 -21.10 0.28 -19.43
CA GLY A 96 -22.14 1.29 -19.35
C GLY A 96 -23.52 0.74 -18.95
N LEU A 97 -23.56 -0.45 -18.34
CA LEU A 97 -24.76 -1.04 -17.77
C LEU A 97 -24.99 -0.50 -16.36
N ALA A 98 -26.26 -0.42 -15.96
CA ALA A 98 -26.61 0.08 -14.65
C ALA A 98 -26.25 -0.94 -13.55
N VAL A 99 -25.49 -0.51 -12.55
CA VAL A 99 -25.15 -1.29 -11.36
C VAL A 99 -25.88 -0.76 -10.12
N THR A 100 -26.21 -1.64 -9.18
CA THR A 100 -26.98 -1.28 -7.98
C THR A 100 -26.11 -0.78 -6.82
N ASN A 101 -24.81 -1.07 -6.88
CA ASN A 101 -23.78 -0.79 -5.88
C ASN A 101 -22.71 0.17 -6.45
N ALA A 102 -23.16 1.22 -7.15
CA ALA A 102 -22.29 2.15 -7.88
C ALA A 102 -21.17 2.75 -7.01
N ASP A 103 -21.46 3.14 -5.76
CA ASP A 103 -20.44 3.70 -4.85
C ASP A 103 -19.31 2.71 -4.53
N ASP A 104 -19.66 1.43 -4.36
CA ASP A 104 -18.68 0.35 -4.11
C ASP A 104 -17.88 0.02 -5.37
N VAL A 105 -18.53 0.06 -6.54
CA VAL A 105 -17.86 -0.11 -7.84
C VAL A 105 -16.90 1.07 -8.10
N GLU A 106 -17.28 2.29 -7.74
CA GLU A 106 -16.43 3.48 -7.89
C GLU A 106 -15.13 3.36 -7.07
N GLU A 107 -15.17 2.78 -5.86
CA GLU A 107 -13.96 2.49 -5.08
C GLU A 107 -13.01 1.52 -5.78
N VAL A 108 -13.55 0.45 -6.39
CA VAL A 108 -12.76 -0.50 -7.19
C VAL A 108 -12.19 0.18 -8.44
N THR A 109 -12.98 1.01 -9.12
CA THR A 109 -12.56 1.78 -10.29
C THR A 109 -11.45 2.76 -9.93
N ASN A 110 -11.55 3.46 -8.81
CA ASN A 110 -10.50 4.36 -8.30
C ASN A 110 -9.20 3.61 -8.01
N TYR A 111 -9.27 2.39 -7.48
CA TYR A 111 -8.08 1.55 -7.31
C TYR A 111 -7.40 1.26 -8.65
N LEU A 112 -8.16 0.87 -9.68
CA LEU A 112 -7.63 0.60 -11.02
C LEU A 112 -6.98 1.85 -11.63
N GLN A 113 -7.61 3.01 -11.45
CA GLN A 113 -7.07 4.30 -11.91
C GLN A 113 -5.77 4.67 -11.18
N ALA A 114 -5.74 4.53 -9.84
CA ALA A 114 -4.56 4.80 -9.04
C ALA A 114 -3.39 3.87 -9.40
N PHE A 115 -3.68 2.57 -9.61
CA PHE A 115 -2.69 1.59 -10.06
C PHE A 115 -2.11 1.96 -11.43
N LYS A 116 -2.98 2.30 -12.40
CA LYS A 116 -2.56 2.76 -13.73
C LYS A 116 -1.67 3.99 -13.64
N PHE A 117 -2.08 4.99 -12.87
CA PHE A 117 -1.30 6.21 -12.64
C PHE A 117 0.08 5.91 -12.05
N VAL A 118 0.16 5.09 -10.99
CA VAL A 118 1.43 4.72 -10.36
C VAL A 118 2.35 4.00 -11.35
N ARG A 119 1.81 3.05 -12.12
CA ARG A 119 2.58 2.33 -13.14
C ARG A 119 3.12 3.28 -14.19
N GLU A 120 2.30 4.19 -14.72
CA GLU A 120 2.74 5.20 -15.70
C GLU A 120 3.84 6.09 -15.14
N GLN A 121 3.73 6.55 -13.89
CA GLN A 121 4.77 7.35 -13.23
C GLN A 121 6.09 6.58 -13.05
N LEU A 122 6.03 5.29 -12.71
CA LEU A 122 7.24 4.49 -12.52
C LEU A 122 7.94 4.11 -13.84
N HIS A 123 7.20 4.02 -14.94
CA HIS A 123 7.77 3.72 -16.26
C HIS A 123 8.23 4.95 -17.04
N ALA A 124 7.67 6.14 -16.74
CA ALA A 124 8.04 7.36 -17.43
C ALA A 124 9.48 7.80 -17.05
N PRO A 125 10.33 8.17 -18.03
CA PRO A 125 11.71 8.62 -17.75
C PRO A 125 11.78 9.84 -16.80
N THR A 126 10.74 10.67 -16.81
CA THR A 126 10.59 11.87 -15.97
C THR A 126 9.51 11.71 -14.90
N GLY A 127 9.00 10.49 -14.71
CA GLY A 127 7.93 10.22 -13.76
C GLY A 127 8.42 10.18 -12.30
N LEU A 128 7.47 10.18 -11.38
CA LEU A 128 7.78 10.18 -9.96
C LEU A 128 8.33 8.82 -9.52
N PRO A 129 9.49 8.77 -8.83
CA PRO A 129 9.93 7.55 -8.19
C PRO A 129 8.99 7.22 -7.01
N ILE A 130 9.03 5.97 -6.51
CA ILE A 130 8.37 5.61 -5.24
C ILE A 130 8.78 6.61 -4.16
N SER A 131 7.82 7.43 -3.73
CA SER A 131 8.01 8.60 -2.89
C SER A 131 6.68 8.98 -2.24
N LEU A 132 6.74 9.78 -1.18
CA LEU A 132 5.53 10.33 -0.56
C LEU A 132 4.68 11.14 -1.53
N ARG A 133 5.32 11.83 -2.50
CA ARG A 133 4.58 12.55 -3.54
C ARG A 133 3.79 11.58 -4.41
N LEU A 134 4.41 10.50 -4.90
CA LEU A 134 3.71 9.49 -5.69
C LEU A 134 2.55 8.85 -4.91
N LEU A 135 2.79 8.49 -3.64
CA LEU A 135 1.76 7.92 -2.78
C LEU A 135 0.61 8.89 -2.51
N ALA A 136 0.91 10.18 -2.30
CA ALA A 136 -0.09 11.21 -2.11
C ALA A 136 -0.96 11.40 -3.37
N GLU A 137 -0.35 11.43 -4.56
CA GLU A 137 -1.11 11.52 -5.80
C GLU A 137 -2.02 10.29 -6.00
N ALA A 138 -1.51 9.08 -5.75
CA ALA A 138 -2.32 7.85 -5.79
C ALA A 138 -3.45 7.87 -4.76
N HIS A 139 -3.17 8.30 -3.52
CA HIS A 139 -4.18 8.46 -2.47
C HIS A 139 -5.28 9.44 -2.85
N ARG A 140 -4.97 10.50 -3.60
CA ARG A 140 -5.98 11.43 -4.10
C ARG A 140 -6.94 10.76 -5.08
N ILE A 141 -6.42 9.94 -5.98
CA ILE A 141 -7.21 9.18 -6.95
C ILE A 141 -8.08 8.15 -6.22
N LEU A 142 -7.50 7.41 -5.25
CA LEU A 142 -8.22 6.40 -4.47
C LEU A 142 -9.47 6.97 -3.76
N LEU A 143 -9.39 8.18 -3.22
CA LEU A 143 -10.46 8.80 -2.44
C LEU A 143 -11.37 9.74 -3.26
N ALA A 144 -11.26 9.78 -4.59
CA ALA A 144 -12.09 10.67 -5.40
C ALA A 144 -13.54 10.17 -5.44
N GLY A 145 -14.52 11.01 -5.10
CA GLY A 145 -15.95 10.66 -5.22
C GLY A 145 -16.50 9.65 -4.21
N VAL A 146 -15.63 8.92 -3.49
CA VAL A 146 -16.01 7.78 -2.65
C VAL A 146 -15.99 8.07 -1.15
N ARG A 147 -16.31 7.06 -0.34
CA ARG A 147 -16.18 7.14 1.13
C ARG A 147 -14.75 7.56 1.49
N GLY A 148 -14.65 8.55 2.37
CA GLY A 148 -13.35 9.13 2.74
C GLY A 148 -12.87 10.28 1.84
N ALA A 149 -13.65 10.73 0.84
CA ALA A 149 -13.31 11.92 0.05
C ALA A 149 -13.06 13.20 0.89
N HIS A 150 -13.60 13.25 2.11
CA HIS A 150 -13.37 14.35 3.06
C HIS A 150 -12.11 14.15 3.94
N ALA A 151 -11.45 12.99 3.87
CA ALA A 151 -10.30 12.62 4.71
C ALA A 151 -8.96 13.12 4.16
N LEU A 152 -8.93 14.35 3.65
CA LEU A 152 -7.75 15.01 3.08
C LEU A 152 -7.07 14.20 1.93
N PRO A 153 -7.77 13.95 0.81
CA PRO A 153 -7.20 13.23 -0.33
C PRO A 153 -5.85 13.80 -0.79
N GLY A 154 -4.86 12.92 -0.91
CA GLY A 154 -3.48 13.27 -1.27
C GLY A 154 -2.72 14.14 -0.27
N SER A 155 -3.13 14.15 1.00
CA SER A 155 -2.37 14.77 2.08
C SER A 155 -2.17 13.80 3.25
N MET A 156 -1.12 14.03 4.05
CA MET A 156 -1.00 13.34 5.33
C MET A 156 -2.08 13.86 6.28
N ARG A 157 -2.61 12.97 7.11
CA ARG A 157 -3.60 13.36 8.12
C ARG A 157 -3.02 14.36 9.12
N THR A 158 -3.86 15.28 9.56
CA THR A 158 -3.54 16.29 10.57
C THR A 158 -4.15 15.97 11.93
N SER A 159 -5.10 15.04 11.98
CA SER A 159 -5.73 14.52 13.20
C SER A 159 -5.21 13.13 13.56
N GLN A 160 -5.41 12.72 14.81
CA GLN A 160 -5.06 11.38 15.28
C GLN A 160 -6.08 10.36 14.78
N ASN A 161 -5.62 9.28 14.17
CA ASN A 161 -6.43 8.09 13.87
C ASN A 161 -6.18 6.97 14.90
N TRP A 162 -6.99 5.91 14.85
CA TRP A 162 -6.82 4.71 15.66
C TRP A 162 -7.36 3.49 14.89
N ILE A 163 -6.94 2.28 15.28
CA ILE A 163 -7.32 1.02 14.64
C ILE A 163 -7.99 0.13 15.68
N GLY A 164 -9.21 -0.30 15.35
CA GLY A 164 -10.09 -1.05 16.25
C GLY A 164 -10.67 -0.20 17.38
N GLY A 165 -11.77 -0.64 17.99
CA GLY A 165 -12.47 0.13 19.03
C GLY A 165 -13.30 1.29 18.47
N THR A 166 -13.96 2.02 19.36
CA THR A 166 -14.86 3.13 19.02
C THR A 166 -14.26 4.51 19.31
N ARG A 167 -13.18 4.57 20.09
CA ARG A 167 -12.47 5.79 20.47
C ARG A 167 -11.00 5.49 20.77
N PRO A 168 -10.09 6.48 20.74
CA PRO A 168 -8.67 6.26 21.00
C PRO A 168 -8.38 5.48 22.29
N GLY A 169 -9.11 5.75 23.39
CA GLY A 169 -8.90 5.10 24.69
C GLY A 169 -9.27 3.61 24.77
N ASN A 170 -10.04 3.07 23.82
CA ASN A 170 -10.35 1.63 23.74
C ASN A 170 -9.85 0.98 22.44
N ALA A 171 -8.98 1.68 21.69
CA ALA A 171 -8.46 1.17 20.44
C ALA A 171 -7.48 0.01 20.65
N GLY A 172 -7.46 -0.93 19.70
CA GLY A 172 -6.47 -2.01 19.69
C GLY A 172 -5.08 -1.48 19.37
N PHE A 173 -5.00 -0.40 18.57
CA PHE A 173 -3.76 0.27 18.23
C PHE A 173 -3.97 1.75 17.93
N VAL A 174 -3.05 2.59 18.42
CA VAL A 174 -3.00 4.03 18.11
C VAL A 174 -1.71 4.29 17.32
N PRO A 175 -1.78 4.58 16.01
CA PRO A 175 -0.63 4.88 15.16
C PRO A 175 0.14 6.15 15.60
N PRO A 176 1.31 6.44 14.99
CA PRO A 176 2.14 7.60 15.36
C PRO A 176 1.35 8.91 15.41
N PRO A 177 1.67 9.87 16.29
CA PRO A 177 1.06 11.20 16.26
C PRO A 177 1.18 11.88 14.89
N ALA A 178 0.19 12.70 14.51
CA ALA A 178 0.14 13.34 13.18
C ALA A 178 1.38 14.21 12.89
N ASP A 179 1.88 14.91 13.91
CA ASP A 179 3.09 15.75 13.88
C ASP A 179 4.39 14.93 13.75
N ARG A 180 4.35 13.62 13.96
CA ARG A 180 5.49 12.70 13.82
C ARG A 180 5.52 11.96 12.48
N LEU A 181 4.50 12.10 11.63
CA LEU A 181 4.44 11.37 10.36
C LEU A 181 5.59 11.73 9.42
N ALA A 182 5.98 13.00 9.35
CA ALA A 182 7.09 13.44 8.50
C ALA A 182 8.43 12.78 8.87
N GLU A 183 8.68 12.61 10.18
CA GLU A 183 9.84 11.90 10.72
C GLU A 183 9.79 10.41 10.34
N VAL A 184 8.68 9.74 10.67
CA VAL A 184 8.48 8.31 10.42
C VAL A 184 8.60 7.95 8.94
N PHE A 185 8.05 8.77 8.04
CA PHE A 185 8.15 8.54 6.60
C PHE A 185 9.51 8.96 6.00
N GLY A 186 10.25 9.87 6.66
CA GLY A 186 11.61 10.23 6.27
C GLY A 186 12.55 9.01 6.28
N ASP A 187 12.38 8.14 7.29
CA ASP A 187 13.18 6.92 7.45
C ASP A 187 12.92 5.89 6.34
N TRP A 188 11.69 5.82 5.83
CA TRP A 188 11.35 4.95 4.70
C TRP A 188 12.11 5.34 3.42
N ARG A 189 12.28 6.65 3.18
CA ARG A 189 13.06 7.15 2.04
C ARG A 189 14.53 6.77 2.15
N LEU A 190 15.11 6.86 3.33
CA LEU A 190 16.52 6.50 3.59
C LEU A 190 16.76 4.99 3.45
N TRP A 191 15.83 4.16 3.95
CA TRP A 191 15.89 2.70 3.76
C TRP A 191 15.93 2.28 2.29
N ARG A 192 15.09 2.89 1.43
CA ARG A 192 15.08 2.57 -0.02
C ARG A 192 16.40 2.88 -0.71
N LEU A 193 17.12 3.90 -0.25
CA LEU A 193 18.38 4.34 -0.84
C LEU A 193 19.60 3.55 -0.36
N LEU A 194 19.45 2.70 0.67
CA LEU A 194 20.51 1.77 1.03
C LEU A 194 20.65 0.72 -0.08
N PRO A 195 21.87 0.45 -0.57
CA PRO A 195 22.08 -0.49 -1.67
C PRO A 195 21.70 -1.91 -1.23
N ASN A 196 20.47 -2.32 -1.57
CA ASN A 196 20.08 -3.72 -1.57
C ASN A 196 20.88 -4.44 -2.67
N ARG A 197 21.98 -5.10 -2.28
CA ARG A 197 22.85 -5.89 -3.16
C ARG A 197 22.13 -7.07 -3.85
N HIS A 198 20.90 -7.39 -3.46
CA HIS A 198 20.11 -8.47 -4.06
C HIS A 198 19.20 -8.03 -5.21
N SER A 199 18.73 -6.77 -5.23
CA SER A 199 17.88 -6.26 -6.32
C SER A 199 18.68 -5.69 -7.50
N ALA A 200 19.93 -5.29 -7.31
CA ALA A 200 20.78 -4.79 -8.39
C ALA A 200 21.13 -5.88 -9.44
N ALA A 201 21.21 -7.15 -9.02
CA ALA A 201 21.53 -8.26 -9.90
C ALA A 201 20.39 -8.61 -10.89
N LEU A 202 19.13 -8.38 -10.50
CA LEU A 202 17.96 -8.68 -11.34
C LEU A 202 17.72 -7.63 -12.45
N TRP A 203 18.20 -6.39 -12.27
CA TRP A 203 18.05 -5.34 -13.28
C TRP A 203 19.15 -5.36 -14.36
N GLN A 204 20.28 -6.03 -14.12
CA GLN A 204 21.35 -6.15 -15.12
C GLN A 204 21.18 -7.36 -16.06
N SER A 205 20.26 -8.28 -15.77
CA SER A 205 20.02 -9.49 -16.58
C SER A 205 18.84 -9.38 -17.55
N LEU A 206 18.30 -8.17 -17.77
CA LEU A 206 17.16 -7.91 -18.68
C LEU A 206 17.52 -6.99 -19.86
N HIS A 207 18.79 -6.93 -20.24
CA HIS A 207 19.26 -6.42 -21.53
C HIS A 207 20.08 -7.52 -22.22
#